data_AF-A0ABD5XUA6-F1
#
_entry.id   AF-A0ABD5XUA6-F1
#
_cell.length_a   1.000
_cell.length_b   1.000
_cell.length_c   1.000
_cell.angle_alpha   90.00
_cell.angle_beta   90.00
_cell.angle_gamma   90.00
#
_symmetry.space_group_name_H-M   'P 1'
#
loop_
_entity.id
_entity.type
_entity.pdbx_description
1 polymer ?
#
loop_
_entity_poly.entity_id
_entity_poly.type
_entity_poly.pdbx_seq_one_letter_code
_entity_poly.pdbx_strand_id
1 'polypeptide(L)'
;MNRRRLLGSLARAATAGVAAALAGCTSPAAPSGPLTPPRSPVPTEPSDTGLVVADFADVEGDDGDLLVVVTVENAAGESRSGVVEATVAAGSGEDAREETVAAEVTVGPGERTEVTLETSFGFDEFSSGGSIRVDVRPN
;
A
#
# COMPACT_ATOMS: atom_id res chain seq x y z
N MET A 1 27.41 -6.29 -17.52
CA MET A 1 28.44 -5.23 -17.61
C MET A 1 28.10 -4.12 -16.62
N ASN A 2 28.97 -3.89 -15.64
CA ASN A 2 28.89 -2.87 -14.60
C ASN A 2 29.05 -1.44 -15.15
N ARG A 3 28.22 -0.49 -14.71
CA ARG A 3 28.56 0.96 -14.76
C ARG A 3 28.13 1.68 -13.47
N ARG A 4 29.05 1.68 -12.51
CA ARG A 4 29.10 2.57 -11.33
C ARG A 4 29.36 4.02 -11.78
N ARG A 5 28.79 5.01 -11.07
CA ARG A 5 29.28 6.41 -10.88
C ARG A 5 28.32 7.08 -9.88
N LEU A 6 28.58 7.21 -8.57
CA LEU A 6 29.56 8.07 -7.86
C LEU A 6 29.52 9.54 -8.31
N LEU A 7 28.65 10.33 -7.66
CA LEU A 7 28.80 11.77 -7.42
C LEU A 7 28.19 12.01 -6.02
N GLY A 8 28.73 12.80 -5.12
CA GLY A 8 29.86 13.72 -5.19
C GLY A 8 29.75 14.58 -3.94
N SER A 9 30.58 14.27 -2.95
CA SER A 9 30.73 14.99 -1.70
C SER A 9 31.25 16.40 -1.96
N LEU A 10 30.57 17.43 -1.47
CA LEU A 10 31.18 18.76 -1.30
C LEU A 10 30.88 19.30 0.09
N ALA A 11 31.97 19.50 0.82
CA ALA A 11 32.02 19.98 2.18
C ALA A 11 32.39 21.47 2.22
N ARG A 12 31.98 22.10 3.32
CA ARG A 12 32.52 23.29 4.00
C ARG A 12 32.41 24.66 3.30
N ALA A 13 31.73 25.56 3.99
CA ALA A 13 32.23 26.91 4.22
C ALA A 13 32.01 27.30 5.69
N ALA A 14 33.08 27.79 6.32
CA ALA A 14 33.15 28.21 7.70
C ALA A 14 32.82 29.71 7.81
N THR A 15 32.14 30.12 8.88
CA THR A 15 32.14 31.51 9.35
C THR A 15 32.18 31.53 10.87
N ALA A 16 33.23 32.19 11.37
CA ALA A 16 33.53 32.44 12.76
C ALA A 16 32.67 33.58 13.33
N GLY A 17 32.47 33.58 14.65
CA GLY A 17 32.45 34.84 15.40
C GLY A 17 31.42 34.96 16.52
N VAL A 18 31.96 35.42 17.66
CA VAL A 18 31.34 36.23 18.72
C VAL A 18 30.82 35.48 19.95
N ALA A 19 31.64 35.59 21.00
CA ALA A 19 31.26 35.40 22.39
C ALA A 19 30.44 36.61 22.90
N ALA A 20 29.31 36.33 23.54
CA ALA A 20 28.65 37.26 24.45
C ALA A 20 27.98 36.45 25.57
N ALA A 21 28.58 36.52 26.76
CA ALA A 21 27.97 36.05 27.99
C ALA A 21 27.02 37.15 28.50
N LEU A 22 25.73 36.84 28.61
CA LEU A 22 24.80 37.57 29.47
C LEU A 22 23.89 36.56 30.16
N ALA A 23 24.11 36.42 31.46
CA ALA A 23 23.23 35.73 32.39
C ALA A 23 21.88 36.45 32.45
N GLY A 24 20.81 35.73 32.17
CA GLY A 24 19.44 36.17 32.35
C GLY A 24 18.61 35.01 32.87
N CYS A 25 18.44 34.95 34.19
CA CYS A 25 17.54 34.03 34.87
C CYS A 25 16.09 34.44 34.59
N THR A 26 15.35 33.65 33.83
CA THR A 26 13.88 33.72 33.78
C THR A 26 13.31 32.33 34.05
N SER A 27 12.49 32.24 35.10
CA SER A 27 11.92 31.03 35.70
C SER A 27 11.25 30.08 34.68
N PRO A 28 11.35 28.75 34.86
CA PRO A 28 10.52 27.82 34.10
C PRO A 28 9.07 27.91 34.60
N ALA A 29 8.21 28.54 33.81
CA ALA A 29 6.77 28.30 33.94
C ALA A 29 6.52 26.83 33.59
N ALA A 30 5.95 26.07 34.52
CA ALA A 30 5.51 24.71 34.24
C ALA A 30 4.52 24.74 33.06
N PRO A 31 4.72 23.93 32.01
CA PRO A 31 3.72 23.82 30.95
C PRO A 31 2.48 23.16 31.53
N SER A 32 1.46 23.95 31.86
CA SER A 32 0.10 23.48 32.10
C SER A 32 -0.56 23.14 30.76
N GLY A 33 0.02 22.19 30.04
CA GLY A 33 -0.64 21.47 28.96
C GLY A 33 -1.32 20.23 29.53
N PRO A 34 -2.38 19.70 28.91
CA PRO A 34 -2.91 18.40 29.29
C PRO A 34 -1.77 17.37 29.24
N LEU A 35 -1.49 16.73 30.39
CA LEU A 35 -0.49 15.65 30.53
C LEU A 35 -0.87 14.38 29.75
N THR A 36 -1.86 14.46 28.87
CA THR A 36 -2.28 13.36 28.02
C THR A 36 -1.50 13.51 26.71
N PRO A 37 -0.41 12.75 26.49
CA PRO A 37 0.14 12.63 25.16
C PRO A 37 -1.00 12.19 24.22
N PRO A 38 -1.05 12.68 22.96
CA PRO A 38 -1.99 12.14 21.99
C PRO A 38 -1.83 10.63 22.01
N ARG A 39 -2.93 9.90 22.19
CA ARG A 39 -2.90 8.44 22.09
C ARG A 39 -2.28 8.13 20.73
N SER A 40 -1.12 7.48 20.74
CA SER A 40 -0.58 6.88 19.52
C SER A 40 -1.71 6.06 18.89
N PRO A 41 -1.89 6.09 17.56
CA PRO A 41 -2.85 5.20 16.93
C PRO A 41 -2.54 3.78 17.41
N VAL A 42 -3.56 3.11 17.95
CA VAL A 42 -3.47 1.68 18.22
C VAL A 42 -3.08 1.04 16.89
N PRO A 43 -1.95 0.32 16.80
CA PRO A 43 -1.67 -0.49 15.62
C PRO A 43 -2.86 -1.44 15.48
N THR A 44 -3.60 -1.34 14.38
CA THR A 44 -4.49 -2.42 13.96
C THR A 44 -3.58 -3.64 13.85
N GLU A 45 -3.76 -4.62 14.73
CA GLU A 45 -3.00 -5.87 14.66
C GLU A 45 -3.11 -6.38 13.22
N PRO A 46 -2.00 -6.80 12.58
CA PRO A 46 -2.10 -7.43 11.27
C PRO A 46 -3.09 -8.57 11.41
N SER A 47 -4.13 -8.58 10.58
CA SER A 47 -5.12 -9.66 10.60
C SER A 47 -4.36 -10.99 10.53
N ASP A 48 -4.37 -11.75 11.62
CA ASP A 48 -3.57 -12.98 11.86
C ASP A 48 -4.05 -14.17 10.98
N THR A 49 -4.64 -13.84 9.84
CA THR A 49 -5.35 -14.73 8.96
C THR A 49 -4.39 -15.56 8.09
N GLY A 50 -3.14 -15.14 7.95
CA GLY A 50 -2.13 -15.82 7.14
C GLY A 50 -2.24 -15.55 5.64
N LEU A 51 -3.44 -15.33 5.10
CA LEU A 51 -3.64 -14.91 3.71
C LEU A 51 -3.49 -13.39 3.56
N VAL A 52 -2.65 -12.96 2.61
CA VAL A 52 -2.43 -11.55 2.26
C VAL A 52 -2.37 -11.37 0.74
N VAL A 53 -2.82 -10.22 0.26
CA VAL A 53 -2.56 -9.80 -1.14
C VAL A 53 -1.11 -9.34 -1.21
N ALA A 54 -0.28 -10.05 -1.95
CA ALA A 54 1.14 -9.74 -2.12
C ALA A 54 1.37 -8.71 -3.23
N ASP A 55 0.61 -8.82 -4.32
CA ASP A 55 0.68 -7.95 -5.50
C ASP A 55 -0.60 -8.08 -6.32
N PHE A 56 -0.87 -7.11 -7.21
CA PHE A 56 -1.91 -7.23 -8.22
C PHE A 56 -1.56 -6.39 -9.46
N ALA A 57 -2.08 -6.80 -10.61
CA ALA A 57 -1.91 -6.11 -11.88
C ALA A 57 -3.19 -6.13 -12.72
N ASP A 58 -3.45 -5.04 -13.41
CA ASP A 58 -4.35 -4.99 -14.56
C ASP A 58 -3.65 -5.56 -15.81
N VAL A 59 -4.35 -6.42 -16.54
CA VAL A 59 -3.86 -7.05 -17.76
C VAL A 59 -4.97 -7.00 -18.81
N GLU A 60 -4.60 -6.72 -20.06
CA GLU A 60 -5.50 -6.83 -21.20
C GLU A 60 -5.68 -8.33 -21.56
N GLY A 61 -6.91 -8.80 -21.52
CA GLY A 61 -7.29 -10.13 -21.97
C GLY A 61 -7.22 -10.26 -23.50
N ASP A 62 -7.31 -11.49 -24.01
CA ASP A 62 -7.22 -11.76 -25.44
C ASP A 62 -8.35 -11.10 -26.27
N ASP A 63 -9.49 -10.81 -25.63
CA ASP A 63 -10.64 -10.16 -26.26
C ASP A 63 -10.69 -8.63 -25.98
N GLY A 64 -9.65 -8.07 -25.36
CA GLY A 64 -9.57 -6.65 -24.97
C GLY A 64 -10.31 -6.31 -23.68
N ASP A 65 -10.78 -7.33 -22.96
CA ASP A 65 -11.34 -7.23 -21.62
C ASP A 65 -10.27 -6.90 -20.57
N LEU A 66 -10.69 -6.30 -19.47
CA LEU A 66 -9.83 -6.08 -18.32
C LEU A 66 -9.83 -7.32 -17.43
N LEU A 67 -8.63 -7.88 -17.24
CA LEU A 67 -8.33 -8.92 -16.25
C LEU A 67 -7.59 -8.31 -15.06
N VAL A 68 -7.98 -8.71 -13.85
CA VAL A 68 -7.25 -8.38 -12.63
C VAL A 68 -6.54 -9.63 -12.14
N VAL A 69 -5.21 -9.65 -12.26
CA VAL A 69 -4.36 -10.76 -11.76
C VAL A 69 -3.90 -10.40 -10.36
N VAL A 70 -4.33 -11.19 -9.37
CA VAL A 70 -4.01 -10.99 -7.96
C VAL A 70 -3.06 -12.09 -7.48
N THR A 71 -1.92 -11.72 -6.92
CA THR A 71 -1.04 -12.66 -6.22
C THR A 71 -1.40 -12.70 -4.75
N VAL A 72 -1.81 -13.88 -4.27
CA VAL A 72 -2.13 -14.15 -2.86
C VAL A 72 -1.01 -14.96 -2.24
N GLU A 73 -0.54 -14.55 -1.06
CA GLU A 73 0.45 -15.27 -0.26
C GLU A 73 -0.19 -15.82 1.01
N ASN A 74 0.21 -17.04 1.39
CA ASN A 74 -0.09 -17.60 2.70
C ASN A 74 1.16 -17.66 3.57
N ALA A 75 1.28 -16.74 4.51
CA ALA A 75 2.38 -16.70 5.47
C ALA A 75 2.23 -17.72 6.62
N ALA A 76 1.11 -18.44 6.71
CA ALA A 76 0.88 -19.43 7.76
C ALA A 76 1.61 -20.76 7.48
N GLY A 77 1.86 -21.51 8.56
CA GLY A 77 2.46 -22.85 8.50
C GLY A 77 1.50 -23.97 8.10
N GLU A 78 0.27 -23.63 7.70
CA GLU A 78 -0.76 -24.57 7.24
C GLU A 78 -1.50 -23.99 6.03
N SER A 79 -2.13 -24.85 5.23
CA SER A 79 -2.94 -24.41 4.09
C SER A 79 -4.13 -23.56 4.56
N ARG A 80 -4.42 -22.49 3.81
CA ARG A 80 -5.53 -21.58 4.08
C ARG A 80 -6.38 -21.39 2.83
N SER A 81 -7.67 -21.18 3.05
CA SER A 81 -8.63 -20.84 2.00
C SER A 81 -9.29 -19.50 2.29
N GLY A 82 -9.65 -18.79 1.23
CA GLY A 82 -10.29 -17.48 1.32
C GLY A 82 -10.97 -17.09 0.02
N VAL A 83 -11.47 -15.87 0.00
CA VAL A 83 -12.08 -15.22 -1.16
C VAL A 83 -11.26 -13.98 -1.48
N VAL A 84 -10.74 -13.92 -2.70
CA VAL A 84 -10.15 -12.72 -3.27
C VAL A 84 -11.27 -11.90 -3.89
N GLU A 85 -11.34 -10.62 -3.56
CA GLU A 85 -12.34 -9.69 -4.08
C GLU A 85 -11.61 -8.49 -4.71
N ALA A 86 -11.97 -8.15 -5.95
CA ALA A 86 -11.50 -6.94 -6.61
C ALA A 86 -12.70 -6.05 -6.95
N THR A 87 -12.66 -4.82 -6.47
CA THR A 87 -13.57 -3.75 -6.87
C THR A 87 -12.88 -2.87 -7.89
N VAL A 88 -13.46 -2.78 -9.07
CA VAL A 88 -12.94 -2.04 -10.22
C VAL A 88 -13.90 -0.92 -10.54
N ALA A 89 -13.38 0.29 -10.70
CA ALA A 89 -14.12 1.42 -11.23
C ALA A 89 -13.51 1.87 -12.56
N ALA A 90 -14.34 2.11 -13.56
CA ALA A 90 -13.94 2.57 -14.89
C ALA A 90 -14.94 3.60 -15.45
N GLY A 91 -14.54 4.27 -16.54
CA GLY A 91 -15.31 5.37 -17.13
C GLY A 91 -15.00 6.74 -16.51
N SER A 92 -15.80 7.74 -16.85
CA SER A 92 -15.59 9.12 -16.39
C SER A 92 -16.90 9.91 -16.34
N GLY A 93 -16.98 10.85 -15.39
CA GLY A 93 -18.15 11.72 -15.25
C GLY A 93 -19.42 10.93 -14.90
N GLU A 94 -20.48 11.14 -15.69
CA GLU A 94 -21.78 10.48 -15.50
C GLU A 94 -21.79 9.01 -15.94
N ASP A 95 -20.78 8.58 -16.72
CA ASP A 95 -20.65 7.20 -17.21
C ASP A 95 -19.75 6.32 -16.31
N ALA A 96 -19.25 6.85 -15.19
CA ALA A 96 -18.43 6.09 -14.25
C ALA A 96 -19.23 4.93 -13.65
N ARG A 97 -18.67 3.73 -13.71
CA ARG A 97 -19.27 2.48 -13.20
C ARG A 97 -18.30 1.78 -12.28
N GLU A 98 -18.84 1.01 -11.34
CA GLU A 98 -18.09 0.17 -10.42
C GLU A 98 -18.61 -1.26 -10.51
N GLU A 99 -17.70 -2.23 -10.51
CA GLU A 99 -17.97 -3.65 -10.51
C GLU A 99 -17.11 -4.34 -9.44
N THR A 100 -17.70 -5.29 -8.72
CA THR A 100 -16.97 -6.14 -7.79
C THR A 100 -17.01 -7.59 -8.26
N VAL A 101 -15.83 -8.18 -8.42
CA VAL A 101 -15.63 -9.57 -8.84
C VAL A 101 -14.87 -10.31 -7.76
N ALA A 102 -15.16 -11.60 -7.59
CA ALA A 102 -14.55 -12.40 -6.54
C ALA A 102 -14.32 -13.85 -6.96
N ALA A 103 -13.26 -14.46 -6.42
CA ALA A 103 -12.94 -15.87 -6.62
C ALA A 103 -12.42 -16.51 -5.33
N GLU A 104 -12.74 -17.79 -5.15
CA GLU A 104 -12.17 -18.60 -4.07
C GLU A 104 -10.71 -18.95 -4.37
N VAL A 105 -9.89 -18.98 -3.32
CA VAL A 105 -8.49 -19.34 -3.39
C VAL A 105 -8.11 -20.27 -2.25
N THR A 106 -7.26 -21.25 -2.54
CA THR A 106 -6.60 -22.08 -1.52
C THR A 106 -5.11 -22.04 -1.77
N VAL A 107 -4.35 -21.71 -0.73
CA VAL A 107 -2.89 -21.53 -0.82
C VAL A 107 -2.23 -22.41 0.23
N GLY A 108 -1.22 -23.19 -0.18
CA GLY A 108 -0.43 -24.01 0.72
C GLY A 108 0.44 -23.18 1.68
N PRO A 109 1.09 -23.83 2.65
CA PRO A 109 1.86 -23.14 3.68
C PRO A 109 3.11 -22.47 3.11
N GLY A 110 3.27 -21.16 3.32
CA GLY A 110 4.40 -20.39 2.81
C GLY A 110 4.42 -20.22 1.29
N GLU A 111 3.32 -20.53 0.61
CA GLU A 111 3.21 -20.47 -0.85
C GLU A 111 2.54 -19.18 -1.34
N ARG A 112 2.68 -18.92 -2.64
CA ARG A 112 1.95 -17.89 -3.38
C ARG A 112 1.20 -18.52 -4.53
N THR A 113 0.03 -17.96 -4.85
CA THR A 113 -0.73 -18.33 -6.04
C THR A 113 -1.28 -17.08 -6.71
N GLU A 114 -1.40 -17.14 -8.03
CA GLU A 114 -2.10 -16.12 -8.81
C GLU A 114 -3.57 -16.51 -8.97
N VAL A 115 -4.44 -15.51 -8.92
CA VAL A 115 -5.88 -15.62 -9.16
C VAL A 115 -6.24 -14.57 -10.19
N THR A 116 -6.80 -15.00 -11.32
CA THR A 116 -7.29 -14.09 -12.35
C THR A 116 -8.77 -13.84 -12.14
N LEU A 117 -9.15 -12.57 -12.06
CA LEU A 117 -10.52 -12.12 -11.94
C LEU A 117 -10.91 -11.43 -13.25
N GLU A 118 -11.88 -12.00 -13.95
CA GLU A 118 -12.44 -11.44 -15.18
C GLU A 118 -13.44 -10.34 -14.81
N THR A 119 -13.38 -9.19 -15.49
CA THR A 119 -14.30 -8.07 -15.30
C THR A 119 -15.15 -7.85 -16.55
N SER A 120 -16.26 -7.13 -16.42
CA SER A 120 -17.07 -6.72 -17.57
C SER A 120 -16.53 -5.48 -18.30
N PHE A 121 -15.50 -4.83 -17.77
CA PHE A 121 -14.89 -3.65 -18.37
C PHE A 121 -13.91 -4.01 -19.49
N GLY A 122 -13.79 -3.12 -20.48
CA GLY A 122 -12.71 -3.16 -21.45
C GLY A 122 -11.42 -2.55 -20.87
N PHE A 123 -10.26 -3.06 -21.29
CA PHE A 123 -8.96 -2.58 -20.83
C PHE A 123 -8.72 -1.10 -21.18
N ASP A 124 -9.12 -0.64 -22.37
CA ASP A 124 -9.02 0.76 -22.80
C ASP A 124 -9.89 1.72 -21.97
N GLU A 125 -11.11 1.29 -21.62
CA GLU A 125 -12.03 2.06 -20.78
C GLU A 125 -11.43 2.27 -19.38
N PHE A 126 -10.86 1.20 -18.82
CA PHE A 126 -10.16 1.26 -17.54
C PHE A 126 -8.88 2.10 -17.62
N SER A 127 -8.05 1.93 -18.65
CA SER A 127 -6.79 2.66 -18.82
C SER A 127 -6.95 4.18 -18.92
N SER A 128 -8.16 4.65 -19.23
CA SER A 128 -8.50 6.07 -19.33
C SER A 128 -8.65 6.80 -17.99
N GLY A 129 -8.52 6.09 -16.85
CA GLY A 129 -8.55 6.71 -15.52
C GLY A 129 -9.24 5.88 -14.44
N GLY A 130 -9.38 4.57 -14.65
CA GLY A 130 -9.99 3.66 -13.70
C GLY A 130 -9.15 3.43 -12.44
N SER A 131 -9.73 2.72 -11.49
CA SER A 131 -9.08 2.35 -10.23
C SER A 131 -9.45 0.93 -9.82
N ILE A 132 -8.50 0.21 -9.23
CA ILE A 132 -8.69 -1.13 -8.69
C ILE A 132 -8.43 -1.10 -7.19
N ARG A 133 -9.29 -1.76 -6.43
CA ARG A 133 -9.08 -2.11 -5.03
C ARG A 133 -9.18 -3.62 -4.88
N VAL A 134 -8.19 -4.23 -4.26
CA VAL A 134 -8.17 -5.68 -4.01
C VAL A 134 -8.16 -5.94 -2.51
N ASP A 135 -8.92 -6.94 -2.08
CA ASP A 135 -8.95 -7.46 -0.72
C ASP A 135 -8.95 -9.00 -0.73
N VAL A 136 -8.47 -9.61 0.35
CA VAL A 136 -8.59 -11.05 0.56
C VAL A 136 -9.18 -11.31 1.93
N ARG A 137 -10.26 -12.09 1.96
CA ARG A 137 -10.94 -12.48 3.19
C ARG A 137 -10.77 -13.98 3.41
N PRO A 138 -10.43 -14.44 4.62
CA PRO A 138 -10.47 -15.86 4.93
C PRO A 138 -11.89 -16.39 4.91
N ASN A 139 -12.01 -17.68 4.61
CA ASN A 139 -13.24 -18.44 4.84
C ASN A 139 -13.29 -19.02 6.26
#